data_AF-A0A926CJ48-F1
#
_entry.id   AF-A0A926CJ48-F1
#
_cell.length_a   1.000
_cell.length_b   1.000
_cell.length_c   1.000
_cell.angle_alpha   90.00
_cell.angle_beta   90.00
_cell.angle_gamma   90.00
#
_symmetry.space_group_name_H-M   'P 1'
#
loop_
_entity.id
_entity.type
_entity.pdbx_description
1 polymer ?
#
loop_
_entity_poly.entity_id
_entity_poly.type
_entity_poly.pdbx_seq_one_letter_code
_entity_poly.pdbx_strand_id
1 'polypeptide(L)'
;MFITRKHLPRRTFLRGLGTAIALPVLDSMTPAFAGPGVNSKVPNRLLFTYVPIGAVMNEWTPEGIGKDFQFKRVLKPLEAFRDEICILGGLDHHNGNALVD
;
A
#
# COMPACT_ATOMS: atom_id res chain seq x y z
N MET A 1 -10.24 -45.60 33.42
CA MET A 1 -11.15 -44.82 32.55
C MET A 1 -11.99 -43.90 33.44
N PHE A 2 -11.70 -42.60 33.45
CA PHE A 2 -12.45 -41.62 34.25
C PHE A 2 -13.65 -41.11 33.45
N ILE A 3 -14.85 -41.55 33.79
CA ILE A 3 -16.10 -41.04 33.21
C ILE A 3 -16.66 -39.99 34.18
N THR A 4 -16.66 -38.72 33.80
CA THR A 4 -16.96 -37.62 34.72
C THR A 4 -18.45 -37.36 34.94
N ARG A 5 -19.37 -38.12 34.30
CA ARG A 5 -20.85 -37.94 34.36
C ARG A 5 -21.32 -36.47 34.33
N LYS A 6 -20.54 -35.57 33.72
CA LYS A 6 -20.90 -34.16 33.61
C LYS A 6 -21.99 -34.05 32.55
N HIS A 7 -23.12 -33.45 32.92
CA HIS A 7 -24.17 -33.08 31.99
C HIS A 7 -24.30 -31.55 32.01
N LEU A 8 -24.42 -30.94 30.84
CA LEU A 8 -24.70 -29.51 30.74
C LEU A 8 -26.22 -29.31 30.86
N PRO A 9 -26.72 -28.57 31.87
CA PRO A 9 -28.15 -28.34 32.00
C PRO A 9 -28.69 -27.59 30.78
N ARG A 10 -29.82 -28.04 30.22
CA ARG A 10 -30.47 -27.43 29.04
C ARG A 10 -30.64 -25.91 29.19
N ARG A 11 -31.00 -25.45 30.39
CA ARG A 11 -31.17 -24.01 30.68
C ARG A 11 -29.86 -23.23 30.57
N THR A 12 -28.74 -23.80 30.99
CA THR A 12 -27.41 -23.19 30.87
C THR A 12 -26.99 -23.10 29.42
N PHE A 13 -27.22 -24.17 28.64
CA PHE A 13 -26.96 -24.18 27.19
C PHE A 13 -27.75 -23.09 26.46
N LEU A 14 -29.06 -23.00 26.71
CA LEU A 14 -29.93 -22.00 26.06
C LEU A 14 -29.59 -20.56 26.45
N ARG A 15 -29.12 -20.32 27.69
CA ARG A 15 -28.62 -19.00 28.12
C ARG A 15 -27.32 -18.62 27.40
N GLY A 16 -26.42 -19.57 27.19
CA GLY A 16 -25.16 -19.35 26.46
C GLY A 16 -25.32 -19.13 24.96
N LEU A 17 -26.37 -19.71 24.36
CA LEU A 17 -26.63 -19.56 22.92
C LEU A 17 -26.97 -18.11 22.55
N GLY A 18 -27.75 -17.41 23.38
CA GLY A 18 -28.09 -15.99 23.16
C GLY A 18 -26.86 -15.10 23.17
N THR A 19 -25.90 -15.34 24.08
CA THR A 19 -24.63 -14.61 24.12
C THR A 19 -23.75 -14.87 22.90
N ALA A 20 -23.77 -16.08 22.33
CA ALA A 20 -22.99 -16.39 21.13
C ALA A 20 -23.53 -15.70 19.88
N ILE A 21 -24.85 -15.52 19.79
CA ILE A 21 -25.49 -14.82 18.65
C ILE A 21 -25.36 -13.30 18.79
N ALA A 22 -25.41 -12.79 20.02
CA ALA A 22 -25.30 -11.36 20.29
C ALA A 22 -23.87 -10.81 20.21
N LEU A 23 -22.84 -11.68 20.30
CA LEU A 23 -21.45 -11.25 20.27
C LEU A 23 -21.02 -11.00 18.81
N PRO A 24 -20.68 -9.75 18.43
CA PRO A 24 -20.04 -9.49 17.15
C PRO A 24 -18.75 -10.30 17.05
N VAL A 25 -18.35 -10.67 15.82
CA VAL A 25 -17.04 -11.26 15.56
C VAL A 25 -15.98 -10.33 16.15
N LEU A 26 -15.26 -10.80 17.17
CA LEU A 26 -14.18 -10.05 17.79
C LEU A 26 -12.93 -10.19 16.93
N ASP A 27 -12.12 -9.13 16.85
CA ASP A 27 -10.82 -9.19 16.15
C ASP A 27 -9.91 -10.29 16.69
N SER A 28 -10.05 -10.68 17.98
CA SER A 28 -9.32 -11.81 18.58
C SER A 28 -9.68 -13.18 18.00
N MET A 29 -10.76 -13.27 17.22
CA MET A 29 -11.18 -14.47 16.49
C MET A 29 -10.56 -14.54 15.09
N THR A 30 -9.79 -13.52 14.68
CA THR A 30 -8.94 -13.60 13.49
C THR A 30 -7.61 -14.31 13.84
N PRO A 31 -7.20 -15.33 13.09
CA PRO A 31 -5.94 -16.01 13.35
C PRO A 31 -4.75 -15.05 13.30
N ALA A 32 -3.79 -15.20 14.21
CA ALA A 32 -2.54 -14.47 14.13
C ALA A 32 -1.86 -14.74 12.77
N PHE A 33 -1.40 -13.69 12.09
CA PHE A 33 -0.85 -13.74 10.73
C PHE A 33 -1.83 -14.23 9.65
N ALA A 34 -3.13 -14.26 9.91
CA ALA A 34 -4.09 -14.32 8.82
C ALA A 34 -3.80 -13.14 7.90
N GLY A 35 -3.45 -13.44 6.64
CA GLY A 35 -3.27 -12.42 5.62
C GLY A 35 -4.52 -11.55 5.52
N PRO A 36 -4.41 -10.37 4.86
CA PRO A 36 -5.58 -9.57 4.55
C PRO A 36 -6.69 -10.49 4.04
N GLY A 37 -7.87 -10.45 4.68
CA GLY A 37 -9.01 -11.28 4.27
C GLY A 37 -9.26 -11.09 2.78
N VAL A 38 -10.03 -11.99 2.16
CA VAL A 38 -10.29 -11.98 0.70
C VAL A 38 -10.76 -10.59 0.16
N ASN A 39 -11.24 -9.70 1.04
CA ASN A 39 -11.66 -8.32 0.75
C ASN A 39 -10.83 -7.20 1.42
N SER A 40 -9.70 -7.48 2.06
CA SER A 40 -8.87 -6.43 2.66
C SER A 40 -8.08 -5.71 1.57
N LYS A 41 -8.46 -4.44 1.30
CA LYS A 41 -7.71 -3.56 0.40
C LYS A 41 -6.26 -3.47 0.87
N VAL A 42 -5.34 -3.67 -0.08
CA VAL A 42 -3.92 -3.39 0.15
C VAL A 42 -3.79 -1.91 0.56
N PRO A 43 -3.06 -1.57 1.63
CA PRO A 43 -2.88 -0.18 2.04
C PRO A 43 -2.18 0.61 0.94
N ASN A 44 -2.71 1.77 0.56
CA ASN A 44 -1.99 2.71 -0.30
C ASN A 44 -0.77 3.25 0.46
N ARG A 45 0.41 3.13 -0.14
CA ARG A 45 1.68 3.63 0.41
C ARG A 45 2.16 4.81 -0.43
N LEU A 46 2.63 5.86 0.24
CA LEU A 46 3.15 7.07 -0.39
C LEU A 46 4.62 7.25 0.02
N LEU A 47 5.48 7.57 -0.95
CA LEU A 47 6.90 7.85 -0.77
C LEU A 47 7.25 9.16 -1.48
N PHE A 48 7.98 10.02 -0.79
CA PHE A 48 8.64 11.19 -1.37
C PHE A 48 10.15 10.97 -1.32
N THR A 49 10.84 11.16 -2.43
CA THR A 49 12.31 11.05 -2.51
C THR A 49 12.89 12.37 -2.98
N TYR A 50 14.07 12.70 -2.47
CA TYR A 50 14.83 13.90 -2.82
C TYR A 50 16.23 13.49 -3.26
N VAL A 51 16.71 14.12 -4.33
CA VAL A 51 18.05 13.89 -4.87
C VAL A 51 18.92 15.08 -4.47
N PRO A 52 19.80 14.94 -3.45
CA PRO A 52 20.48 16.07 -2.82
C PRO A 52 21.65 16.64 -3.64
N ILE A 53 22.16 15.88 -4.60
CA ILE A 53 23.23 16.26 -5.51
C ILE A 53 22.63 16.21 -6.91
N GLY A 54 22.75 17.30 -7.67
CA GLY A 54 22.09 17.45 -8.96
C GLY A 54 22.25 16.25 -9.91
N ALA A 55 21.26 16.06 -10.78
CA ALA A 55 21.31 15.04 -11.82
C ALA A 55 21.90 15.60 -13.12
N VAL A 56 22.39 14.71 -13.98
CA VAL A 56 22.70 15.06 -15.38
C VAL A 56 21.38 15.31 -16.10
N MET A 57 20.87 16.55 -16.05
CA MET A 57 19.50 16.88 -16.48
C MET A 57 19.19 16.52 -17.94
N ASN A 58 20.20 16.59 -18.82
CA ASN A 58 20.09 16.17 -20.21
C ASN A 58 19.82 14.67 -20.38
N GLU A 59 20.23 13.84 -19.43
CA GLU A 59 20.01 12.38 -19.39
C GLU A 59 18.87 11.97 -18.44
N TRP A 60 18.42 12.90 -17.60
CA TRP A 60 17.28 12.73 -16.69
C TRP A 60 15.96 13.03 -17.40
N THR A 61 15.90 14.11 -18.18
CA THR A 61 14.66 14.59 -18.78
C THR A 61 14.34 13.82 -20.07
N PRO A 62 13.20 13.09 -20.14
CA PRO A 62 12.79 12.40 -21.36
C PRO A 62 12.59 13.34 -22.55
N GLU A 63 12.66 12.80 -23.75
CA GLU A 63 12.35 13.51 -24.99
C GLU A 63 10.94 13.17 -25.50
N GLY A 64 10.26 14.17 -26.07
CA GLY A 64 8.88 14.03 -26.54
C GLY A 64 7.83 14.25 -25.46
N ILE A 65 6.56 14.28 -25.87
CA ILE A 65 5.39 14.56 -25.02
C ILE A 65 4.36 13.45 -25.26
N GLY A 66 3.51 13.19 -24.27
CA GLY A 66 2.45 12.18 -24.36
C GLY A 66 2.96 10.79 -23.96
N LYS A 67 2.30 9.73 -24.41
CA LYS A 67 2.63 8.35 -24.00
C LYS A 67 3.92 7.81 -24.64
N ASP A 68 4.31 8.36 -25.78
CA ASP A 68 5.42 7.86 -26.61
C ASP A 68 6.74 8.61 -26.37
N PHE A 69 6.88 9.24 -25.20
CA PHE A 69 8.15 9.85 -24.81
C PHE A 69 9.28 8.82 -24.76
N GLN A 70 10.50 9.26 -25.01
CA GLN A 70 11.69 8.44 -25.06
C GLN A 70 12.45 8.51 -23.73
N PHE A 71 12.58 7.36 -23.05
CA PHE A 71 13.39 7.27 -21.84
C PHE A 71 14.88 7.47 -22.18
N LYS A 72 15.55 8.27 -21.36
CA LYS A 72 17.00 8.45 -21.42
C LYS A 72 17.70 7.54 -20.42
N ARG A 73 19.04 7.50 -20.48
CA ARG A 73 19.86 6.55 -19.73
C ARG A 73 19.53 6.48 -18.23
N VAL A 74 19.26 7.62 -17.60
CA VAL A 74 18.98 7.68 -16.15
C VAL A 74 17.63 7.08 -15.80
N LEU A 75 16.60 7.31 -16.62
CA LEU A 75 15.24 6.82 -16.39
C LEU A 75 14.94 5.50 -17.11
N LYS A 76 15.87 4.97 -17.93
CA LYS A 76 15.70 3.72 -18.68
C LYS A 76 15.25 2.52 -17.83
N PRO A 77 15.70 2.33 -16.57
CA PRO A 77 15.19 1.24 -15.73
C PRO A 77 13.68 1.31 -15.44
N LEU A 78 13.07 2.48 -15.59
CA LEU A 78 11.62 2.69 -15.39
C LEU A 78 10.78 2.32 -16.62
N GLU A 79 11.40 1.96 -17.74
CA GLU A 79 10.71 1.69 -19.01
C GLU A 79 9.69 0.54 -18.90
N ALA A 80 9.98 -0.47 -18.07
CA ALA A 80 9.06 -1.57 -17.79
C ALA A 80 7.76 -1.13 -17.09
N PHE A 81 7.73 0.08 -16.52
CA PHE A 81 6.59 0.65 -15.80
C PHE A 81 5.98 1.85 -16.54
N ARG A 82 6.18 1.96 -17.85
CA ARG A 82 5.69 3.10 -18.67
C ARG A 82 4.21 3.43 -18.43
N ASP A 83 3.36 2.41 -18.30
CA ASP A 83 1.93 2.58 -18.12
C ASP A 83 1.54 2.99 -16.68
N GLU A 84 2.48 2.95 -15.74
CA GLU A 84 2.28 3.25 -14.32
C GLU A 84 2.99 4.54 -13.87
N ILE A 85 3.69 5.23 -14.78
CA ILE A 85 4.50 6.42 -14.45
C ILE A 85 4.01 7.63 -15.22
N CYS A 86 3.96 8.77 -14.53
CA CYS A 86 3.76 10.08 -15.13
C CYS A 86 4.99 10.96 -14.84
N ILE A 87 5.61 11.50 -15.89
CA ILE A 87 6.75 12.41 -15.79
C ILE A 87 6.23 13.81 -16.12
N LEU A 88 6.32 14.71 -15.13
CA LEU A 88 5.90 16.11 -15.27
C LEU A 88 7.13 16.99 -15.49
N GLY A 89 7.12 17.75 -16.58
CA GLY A 89 8.13 18.76 -16.88
C GLY A 89 7.65 20.18 -16.58
N GLY A 90 8.57 21.15 -16.63
CA GLY A 90 8.23 22.57 -16.40
C GLY A 90 7.91 22.91 -14.94
N LEU A 91 8.34 22.06 -14.00
CA LEU A 91 8.22 22.28 -12.57
C LEU A 91 9.56 22.76 -12.02
N ASP A 92 9.89 24.02 -12.26
CA ASP A 92 11.07 24.68 -11.73
C ASP A 92 10.69 25.90 -10.89
N HIS A 93 11.49 26.15 -9.84
CA HIS A 93 11.35 27.37 -9.06
C HIS A 93 12.34 28.41 -9.61
N HIS A 94 11.82 29.37 -10.37
CA HIS A 94 12.65 30.38 -11.05
C HIS A 94 13.59 31.14 -10.09
N ASN A 95 13.11 31.46 -8.87
CA ASN A 95 13.92 32.14 -7.85
C ASN A 95 15.00 31.25 -7.20
N GLY A 96 14.96 29.94 -7.43
CA GLY A 96 15.97 28.99 -6.95
C GLY A 96 17.08 28.72 -7.96
N ASN A 97 16.99 29.29 -9.17
CA ASN A 97 18.04 29.18 -10.16
C ASN A 97 19.25 30.01 -9.73
N ALA A 98 20.46 29.50 -9.98
CA ALA A 98 21.66 30.33 -9.91
C ALA A 98 21.55 31.36 -11.04
N LEU A 99 21.26 32.62 -10.67
CA LEU A 99 20.95 33.68 -11.63
C LEU A 99 22.21 34.21 -12.35
N VAL A 100 23.41 33.84 -11.89
CA VAL A 100 24.72 34.21 -12.48
C VAL A 100 24.79 35.71 -12.84
N ASP A 101 24.10 36.52 -12.05
CA ASP A 101 24.13 37.98 -12.02
C ASP A 101 25.02 38.49 -10.87
#